data_AF-A0A848UJT9-F1
#
_entry.id   AF-A0A848UJT9-F1
#
_cell.length_a   1.000
_cell.length_b   1.000
_cell.length_c   1.000
_cell.angle_alpha   90.00
_cell.angle_beta   90.00
_cell.angle_gamma   90.00
#
_symmetry.space_group_name_H-M   'P 1'
#
loop_
_entity.id
_entity.type
_entity.pdbx_description
1 polymer ?
#
loop_
_entity_poly.entity_id
_entity_poly.type
_entity_poly.pdbx_seq_one_letter_code
_entity_poly.pdbx_strand_id
1 'polypeptide(L)'
;MWEIDAVDACQRWLDLGPERPPAAFQALDLRDVSGFDEGSFRGCLFLSCTLSPAQAGYLTSTGATVVRDDDVRPFTSHRSQLYTPEELFAGFDPAAGAGYDATFDAAVYRHWVATGRQYPAMIDETLARRLHDHSITDALHEELIGERPVAIMGGHGVERADERYASVARIARRLARSGLLMLSGGGPGAMEATHFGVWMAHFDDGELGAALDVLGRRPPGAPAGEEYTDPDWLDRAFAVRERWPVPEPRFRSIGIPTWMYGHEPPNAFATLIAKYFANSVREEG
;
A
#
# COMPACT_ATOMS: atom_id res chain seq x y z
N MET A 1 6.75 -23.72 -4.18
CA MET A 1 7.49 -23.07 -5.27
C MET A 1 8.36 -21.99 -4.63
N TRP A 2 9.54 -21.67 -5.14
CA TRP A 2 10.30 -20.53 -4.59
C TRP A 2 9.66 -19.22 -5.02
N GLU A 3 9.59 -18.23 -4.15
CA GLU A 3 9.05 -16.90 -4.48
C GLU A 3 10.19 -15.90 -4.57
N ILE A 4 10.20 -15.12 -5.65
CA ILE A 4 11.29 -14.23 -6.01
C ILE A 4 10.71 -12.87 -6.37
N ASP A 5 11.00 -11.88 -5.53
CA ASP A 5 10.50 -10.51 -5.59
C ASP A 5 11.63 -9.47 -5.64
N ALA A 6 12.89 -9.91 -5.67
CA ALA A 6 14.07 -9.08 -5.79
C ALA A 6 15.00 -9.56 -6.91
N VAL A 7 15.58 -8.63 -7.68
CA VAL A 7 16.51 -8.94 -8.78
C VAL A 7 17.73 -9.73 -8.29
N ASP A 8 18.27 -9.40 -7.12
CA ASP A 8 19.40 -10.15 -6.54
C ASP A 8 19.01 -11.59 -6.18
N ALA A 9 17.77 -11.84 -5.75
CA ALA A 9 17.28 -13.18 -5.48
C ALA A 9 17.08 -13.97 -6.78
N CYS A 10 16.62 -13.31 -7.84
CA CYS A 10 16.57 -13.86 -9.19
C CYS A 10 17.95 -14.31 -9.67
N GLN A 11 18.98 -13.47 -9.53
CA GLN A 11 20.34 -13.85 -9.92
C GLN A 11 20.84 -15.06 -9.15
N ARG A 12 20.67 -15.08 -7.81
CA ARG A 12 21.05 -16.24 -6.99
C ARG A 12 20.33 -17.52 -7.41
N TRP A 13 19.08 -17.42 -7.83
CA TRP A 13 18.32 -18.57 -8.32
C TRP A 13 18.82 -19.06 -9.69
N LEU A 14 19.17 -18.16 -10.59
CA LEU A 14 19.79 -18.50 -11.88
C LEU A 14 21.14 -19.20 -11.69
N ASP A 15 21.92 -18.79 -10.70
CA ASP A 15 23.23 -19.36 -10.37
C ASP A 15 23.15 -20.81 -9.84
N LEU A 16 21.96 -21.32 -9.49
CA LEU A 16 21.75 -22.73 -9.10
C LEU A 16 21.92 -23.71 -10.29
N GLY A 17 21.97 -23.20 -11.52
CA GLY A 17 22.18 -24.00 -12.73
C GLY A 17 20.90 -24.64 -13.31
N PRO A 18 21.03 -25.67 -14.17
CA PRO A 18 19.91 -26.21 -14.95
C PRO A 18 18.90 -27.04 -14.14
N GLU A 19 19.30 -27.61 -12.99
CA GLU A 19 18.45 -28.43 -12.12
C GLU A 19 17.76 -27.61 -11.01
N ARG A 20 17.69 -26.29 -11.18
CA ARG A 20 17.09 -25.36 -10.22
C ARG A 20 15.59 -25.66 -10.00
N PRO A 21 15.07 -25.51 -8.77
CA PRO A 21 13.66 -25.74 -8.48
C PRO A 21 12.77 -24.68 -9.15
N PRO A 22 11.51 -24.99 -9.49
CA PRO A 22 10.57 -24.00 -10.03
C PRO A 22 10.38 -22.80 -9.09
N ALA A 23 10.29 -21.61 -9.67
CA ALA A 23 10.10 -20.34 -8.95
C ALA A 23 8.98 -19.48 -9.56
N ALA A 24 8.36 -18.66 -8.71
CA ALA A 24 7.43 -17.59 -9.08
C ALA A 24 8.14 -16.24 -8.93
N PHE A 25 8.23 -15.50 -10.02
CA PHE A 25 8.81 -14.16 -10.10
C PHE A 25 7.66 -13.15 -10.10
N GLN A 26 7.72 -12.14 -9.24
CA GLN A 26 6.61 -11.20 -9.04
C GLN A 26 7.07 -9.75 -9.21
N ALA A 27 6.41 -8.99 -10.08
CA ALA A 27 6.61 -7.53 -10.27
C ALA A 27 8.06 -7.06 -10.51
N LEU A 28 8.92 -7.90 -11.07
CA LEU A 28 10.33 -7.58 -11.32
C LEU A 28 10.57 -6.97 -12.70
N ASP A 29 11.45 -5.98 -12.79
CA ASP A 29 12.06 -5.62 -14.07
C ASP A 29 13.25 -6.54 -14.35
N LEU A 30 13.08 -7.42 -15.34
CA LEU A 30 14.03 -8.47 -15.71
C LEU A 30 14.64 -8.23 -17.10
N ARG A 31 14.38 -7.08 -17.73
CA ARG A 31 14.85 -6.78 -19.09
C ARG A 31 16.37 -6.84 -19.21
N ASP A 32 17.07 -6.41 -18.16
CA ASP A 32 18.54 -6.36 -18.12
C ASP A 32 19.18 -7.60 -17.45
N VAL A 33 18.36 -8.58 -17.02
CA VAL A 33 18.83 -9.81 -16.39
C VAL A 33 19.11 -10.87 -17.46
N SER A 34 20.36 -11.32 -17.55
CA SER A 34 20.79 -12.42 -18.42
C SER A 34 20.37 -13.79 -17.86
N GLY A 35 20.35 -14.84 -18.70
CA GLY A 35 20.08 -16.20 -18.26
C GLY A 35 18.62 -16.64 -18.43
N PHE A 36 17.81 -15.82 -19.11
CA PHE A 36 16.44 -16.15 -19.55
C PHE A 36 16.36 -16.54 -21.03
N ASP A 37 17.50 -16.87 -21.62
CA ASP A 37 17.71 -17.24 -23.02
C ASP A 37 18.24 -18.66 -23.19
N GLU A 38 18.56 -19.35 -22.09
CA GLU A 38 19.05 -20.72 -22.07
C GLU A 38 18.40 -21.59 -20.96
N GLY A 39 18.27 -22.90 -21.23
CA GLY A 39 17.74 -23.89 -20.28
C GLY A 39 16.22 -24.09 -20.33
N SER A 40 15.69 -24.71 -19.27
CA SER A 40 14.26 -25.00 -19.10
C SER A 40 13.70 -24.18 -17.95
N PHE A 41 12.48 -23.67 -18.11
CA PHE A 41 11.75 -22.90 -17.10
C PHE A 41 10.43 -23.57 -16.72
N ARG A 42 10.35 -24.89 -16.94
CA ARG A 42 9.15 -25.67 -16.69
C ARG A 42 8.63 -25.47 -15.26
N GLY A 43 7.38 -25.02 -15.16
CA GLY A 43 6.72 -24.81 -13.87
C GLY A 43 7.11 -23.51 -13.17
N CYS A 44 7.93 -22.66 -13.78
CA CYS A 44 8.15 -21.31 -13.28
C CYS A 44 6.97 -20.40 -13.65
N LEU A 45 6.68 -19.42 -12.79
CA LEU A 45 5.65 -18.40 -13.00
C LEU A 45 6.33 -17.03 -13.11
N PHE A 46 5.93 -16.21 -14.08
CA PHE A 46 6.37 -14.82 -14.19
C PHE A 46 5.13 -13.94 -14.17
N LEU A 47 4.90 -13.29 -13.03
CA LEU A 47 3.69 -12.55 -12.71
C LEU A 47 4.00 -11.05 -12.69
N SER A 48 3.40 -10.30 -13.62
CA SER A 48 3.64 -8.86 -13.80
C SER A 48 5.12 -8.45 -13.92
N CYS A 49 6.00 -9.36 -14.36
CA CYS A 49 7.41 -9.03 -14.61
C CYS A 49 7.56 -8.25 -15.93
N THR A 50 8.43 -7.24 -15.93
CA THR A 50 8.82 -6.54 -17.15
C THR A 50 9.89 -7.35 -17.87
N LEU A 51 9.57 -7.82 -19.07
CA LEU A 51 10.39 -8.72 -19.88
C LEU A 51 10.52 -8.15 -21.30
N SER A 52 11.66 -8.39 -21.94
CA SER A 52 11.75 -8.18 -23.39
C SER A 52 10.84 -9.19 -24.13
N PRO A 53 10.36 -8.88 -25.36
CA PRO A 53 9.57 -9.83 -26.14
C PRO A 53 10.29 -11.16 -26.39
N ALA A 54 11.62 -11.13 -26.55
CA ALA A 54 12.45 -12.31 -26.72
C ALA A 54 12.46 -13.19 -25.45
N GLN A 55 12.69 -12.59 -24.28
CA GLN A 55 12.66 -13.31 -22.99
C GLN A 55 11.27 -13.93 -22.74
N ALA A 56 10.19 -13.15 -22.92
CA ALA A 56 8.83 -13.65 -22.71
C ALA A 56 8.48 -14.83 -23.65
N GLY A 57 8.92 -14.76 -24.91
CA GLY A 57 8.77 -15.85 -25.87
C GLY A 57 9.57 -17.09 -25.47
N TYR A 58 10.82 -16.91 -25.08
CA TYR A 58 11.69 -18.00 -24.64
C TYR A 58 11.13 -18.72 -23.41
N LEU A 59 10.81 -17.97 -22.35
CA LEU A 59 10.24 -18.47 -21.10
C LEU A 59 8.98 -19.30 -21.35
N THR A 60 8.06 -18.78 -22.17
CA THR A 60 6.81 -19.48 -22.51
C THR A 60 7.11 -20.76 -23.30
N SER A 61 8.01 -20.71 -24.28
CA SER A 61 8.38 -21.87 -25.11
C SER A 61 9.11 -22.98 -24.34
N THR A 62 9.69 -22.65 -23.19
CA THR A 62 10.44 -23.56 -22.32
C THR A 62 9.67 -23.99 -21.07
N GLY A 63 8.35 -23.72 -21.03
CA GLY A 63 7.42 -24.29 -20.06
C GLY A 63 7.10 -23.41 -18.85
N ALA A 64 7.49 -22.13 -18.87
CA ALA A 64 7.02 -21.15 -17.88
C ALA A 64 5.62 -20.64 -18.23
N THR A 65 4.88 -20.22 -17.20
CA THR A 65 3.67 -19.42 -17.37
C THR A 65 4.02 -17.95 -17.18
N VAL A 66 3.75 -17.13 -18.19
CA VAL A 66 3.96 -15.68 -18.12
C VAL A 66 2.60 -14.98 -18.11
N VAL A 67 2.27 -14.35 -16.99
CA VAL A 67 1.08 -13.51 -16.84
C VAL A 67 1.55 -12.06 -16.79
N ARG A 68 1.43 -11.37 -17.93
CA ARG A 68 1.86 -9.97 -18.06
C ARG A 68 0.81 -9.02 -17.49
N ASP A 69 1.29 -7.87 -17.03
CA ASP A 69 0.42 -6.72 -16.84
C ASP A 69 0.12 -6.01 -18.16
N ASP A 70 -0.80 -5.05 -18.10
CA ASP A 70 -1.01 -4.09 -19.18
C ASP A 70 -0.41 -2.75 -18.76
N ASP A 71 0.60 -2.29 -19.50
CA ASP A 71 1.36 -1.06 -19.21
C ASP A 71 0.50 0.20 -19.22
N VAL A 72 -0.74 0.14 -19.74
CA VAL A 72 -1.69 1.26 -19.69
C VAL A 72 -2.39 1.39 -18.34
N ARG A 73 -2.36 0.35 -17.48
CA ARG A 73 -2.95 0.40 -16.14
C ARG A 73 -2.00 1.11 -15.20
N PRO A 74 -2.51 2.00 -14.33
CA PRO A 74 -1.67 2.70 -13.36
C PRO A 74 -1.37 1.84 -12.12
N PHE A 75 -1.53 0.52 -12.16
CA PHE A 75 -1.30 -0.37 -11.01
C PHE A 75 -0.76 -1.72 -11.47
N THR A 76 -0.02 -2.40 -10.59
CA THR A 76 0.55 -3.73 -10.83
C THR A 76 -0.38 -4.81 -10.30
N SER A 77 -0.77 -5.75 -11.15
CA SER A 77 -1.71 -6.84 -10.84
C SER A 77 -1.17 -7.93 -9.91
N HIS A 78 0.15 -8.16 -9.86
CA HIS A 78 0.75 -9.18 -8.99
C HIS A 78 1.86 -8.56 -8.16
N ARG A 79 1.51 -8.01 -7.00
CA ARG A 79 2.46 -7.39 -6.09
C ARG A 79 2.98 -8.39 -5.08
N SER A 80 4.27 -8.36 -4.79
CA SER A 80 4.87 -9.10 -3.68
C SER A 80 4.81 -8.35 -2.35
N GLN A 81 4.45 -7.06 -2.35
CA GLN A 81 4.52 -6.20 -1.18
C GLN A 81 3.29 -5.31 -1.07
N LEU A 82 2.93 -5.00 0.18
CA LEU A 82 1.97 -3.96 0.49
C LEU A 82 2.48 -2.59 0.03
N TYR A 83 1.55 -1.65 -0.15
CA TYR A 83 1.93 -0.28 -0.50
C TYR A 83 2.57 0.44 0.69
N THR A 84 3.42 1.41 0.38
CA THR A 84 3.89 2.41 1.34
C THR A 84 3.14 3.74 1.14
N PRO A 85 3.06 4.62 2.16
CA PRO A 85 2.57 5.97 1.96
C PRO A 85 3.37 6.73 0.88
N GLU A 86 4.68 6.54 0.81
CA GLU A 86 5.57 7.16 -0.18
C GLU A 86 5.19 6.75 -1.60
N GLU A 87 4.86 5.47 -1.82
CA GLU A 87 4.40 4.98 -3.11
C GLU A 87 3.01 5.52 -3.46
N LEU A 88 2.04 5.43 -2.55
CA LEU A 88 0.67 5.88 -2.84
C LEU A 88 0.58 7.39 -3.03
N PHE A 89 1.37 8.16 -2.29
CA PHE A 89 1.45 9.61 -2.42
C PHE A 89 2.56 10.09 -3.37
N ALA A 90 3.18 9.19 -4.14
CA ALA A 90 4.16 9.58 -5.15
C ALA A 90 3.54 10.62 -6.11
N GLY A 91 4.21 11.75 -6.28
CA GLY A 91 3.71 12.91 -7.04
C GLY A 91 3.07 14.02 -6.20
N PHE A 92 2.86 13.80 -4.90
CA PHE A 92 2.45 14.86 -3.98
C PHE A 92 3.58 15.88 -3.78
N ASP A 93 3.28 17.16 -4.06
CA ASP A 93 4.14 18.29 -3.76
C ASP A 93 3.29 19.38 -3.08
N PRO A 94 3.53 19.67 -1.78
CA PRO A 94 2.84 20.74 -1.05
C PRO A 94 2.95 22.12 -1.73
N ALA A 95 4.01 22.36 -2.52
CA ALA A 95 4.23 23.64 -3.20
C ALA A 95 3.53 23.73 -4.58
N ALA A 96 3.18 22.60 -5.21
CA ALA A 96 2.67 22.56 -6.58
C ALA A 96 1.15 22.84 -6.68
N GLY A 97 0.43 22.89 -5.57
CA GLY A 97 -1.02 23.21 -5.52
C GLY A 97 -1.96 22.15 -6.10
N ALA A 98 -1.43 21.10 -6.75
CA ALA A 98 -2.20 19.96 -7.25
C ALA A 98 -2.63 18.98 -6.15
N GLY A 99 -2.00 19.05 -4.97
CA GLY A 99 -2.37 18.29 -3.79
C GLY A 99 -2.47 16.79 -4.04
N TYR A 100 -3.51 16.17 -3.51
CA TYR A 100 -3.78 14.73 -3.67
C TYR A 100 -3.99 14.31 -5.13
N ASP A 101 -4.49 15.19 -6.02
CA ASP A 101 -4.83 14.81 -7.39
C ASP A 101 -3.62 14.40 -8.25
N ALA A 102 -2.43 14.88 -7.90
CA ALA A 102 -1.18 14.52 -8.57
C ALA A 102 -0.63 13.15 -8.14
N THR A 103 -1.22 12.50 -7.13
CA THR A 103 -0.68 11.28 -6.55
C THR A 103 -0.94 10.04 -7.39
N PHE A 104 -0.08 9.03 -7.24
CA PHE A 104 -0.31 7.69 -7.76
C PHE A 104 -1.68 7.15 -7.34
N ASP A 105 -2.03 7.30 -6.06
CA ASP A 105 -3.32 6.84 -5.54
C ASP A 105 -4.52 7.48 -6.24
N ALA A 106 -4.47 8.80 -6.47
CA ALA A 106 -5.50 9.50 -7.22
C ALA A 106 -5.55 9.07 -8.69
N ALA A 107 -4.41 8.74 -9.30
CA ALA A 107 -4.36 8.20 -10.66
C ALA A 107 -5.05 6.83 -10.76
N VAL A 108 -4.78 5.92 -9.81
CA VAL A 108 -5.46 4.61 -9.73
C VAL A 108 -6.96 4.79 -9.47
N TYR A 109 -7.35 5.71 -8.58
CA TYR A 109 -8.76 6.00 -8.32
C TYR A 109 -9.48 6.51 -9.58
N ARG A 110 -8.87 7.45 -10.32
CA ARG A 110 -9.44 7.95 -11.59
C ARG A 110 -9.59 6.82 -12.61
N HIS A 111 -8.59 5.94 -12.74
CA HIS A 111 -8.68 4.75 -13.59
C HIS A 111 -9.83 3.85 -13.16
N TRP A 112 -9.97 3.56 -11.86
CA TRP A 112 -11.07 2.77 -11.31
C TRP A 112 -12.45 3.34 -11.66
N VAL A 113 -12.62 4.66 -11.53
CA VAL A 113 -13.84 5.36 -11.93
C VAL A 113 -14.08 5.24 -13.44
N ALA A 114 -13.06 5.50 -14.26
CA ALA A 114 -13.16 5.53 -15.71
C ALA A 114 -13.51 4.16 -16.32
N THR A 115 -13.11 3.08 -15.66
CA THR A 115 -13.27 1.71 -16.16
C THR A 115 -14.40 0.95 -15.45
N GLY A 116 -15.40 1.66 -14.91
CA GLY A 116 -16.68 1.06 -14.50
C GLY A 116 -16.84 0.73 -13.01
N ARG A 117 -15.97 1.26 -12.14
CA ARG A 117 -16.08 1.12 -10.68
C ARG A 117 -16.19 -0.34 -10.24
N GLN A 118 -17.23 -0.73 -9.50
CA GLN A 118 -17.43 -2.10 -9.02
C GLN A 118 -17.71 -3.11 -10.14
N TYR A 119 -18.18 -2.65 -11.30
CA TYR A 119 -18.60 -3.50 -12.41
C TYR A 119 -17.91 -3.10 -13.72
N PRO A 120 -16.59 -3.33 -13.87
CA PRO A 120 -15.90 -3.10 -15.13
C PRO A 120 -16.53 -3.91 -16.27
N ALA A 121 -16.68 -3.27 -17.42
CA ALA A 121 -17.24 -3.92 -18.61
C ALA A 121 -16.24 -4.90 -19.27
N MET A 122 -14.95 -4.67 -19.05
CA MET A 122 -13.88 -5.41 -19.71
C MET A 122 -13.34 -6.51 -18.79
N ILE A 123 -13.31 -7.74 -19.30
CA ILE A 123 -12.93 -8.93 -18.52
C ILE A 123 -11.48 -8.86 -18.01
N ASP A 124 -10.57 -8.32 -18.81
CA ASP A 124 -9.16 -8.14 -18.47
C ASP A 124 -8.99 -7.18 -17.29
N GLU A 125 -9.74 -6.08 -17.23
CA GLU A 125 -9.76 -5.17 -16.08
C GLU A 125 -10.32 -5.86 -14.82
N THR A 126 -11.39 -6.66 -14.97
CA THR A 126 -11.92 -7.42 -13.81
C THR A 126 -10.90 -8.42 -13.29
N LEU A 127 -10.19 -9.14 -14.18
CA LEU A 127 -9.18 -10.11 -13.79
C LEU A 127 -7.97 -9.43 -13.16
N ALA A 128 -7.47 -8.34 -13.74
CA ALA A 128 -6.34 -7.57 -13.22
C ALA A 128 -6.58 -7.10 -11.78
N ARG A 129 -7.77 -6.53 -11.49
CA ARG A 129 -8.11 -6.09 -10.12
C ARG A 129 -8.24 -7.24 -9.13
N ARG A 130 -8.73 -8.40 -9.57
CA ARG A 130 -8.85 -9.58 -8.69
C ARG A 130 -7.49 -10.20 -8.40
N LEU A 131 -6.59 -10.22 -9.38
CA LEU A 131 -5.21 -10.61 -9.19
C LEU A 131 -4.50 -9.64 -8.24
N HIS A 132 -4.72 -8.33 -8.42
CA HIS A 132 -4.20 -7.30 -7.53
C HIS A 132 -4.67 -7.54 -6.09
N ASP A 133 -5.97 -7.60 -5.86
CA ASP A 133 -6.54 -7.79 -4.52
C ASP A 133 -6.06 -9.12 -3.90
N HIS A 134 -5.95 -10.19 -4.70
CA HIS A 134 -5.36 -11.45 -4.24
C HIS A 134 -3.91 -11.27 -3.76
N SER A 135 -3.08 -10.58 -4.54
CA SER A 135 -1.68 -10.32 -4.20
C SER A 135 -1.53 -9.44 -2.95
N ILE A 136 -2.43 -8.47 -2.75
CA ILE A 136 -2.46 -7.66 -1.52
C ILE A 136 -2.84 -8.51 -0.30
N THR A 137 -3.80 -9.43 -0.44
CA THR A 137 -4.13 -10.38 0.65
C THR A 137 -2.97 -11.29 0.99
N ASP A 138 -2.25 -11.78 -0.01
CA ASP A 138 -1.09 -12.65 0.22
C ASP A 138 0.03 -11.90 0.96
N ALA A 139 0.43 -10.73 0.44
CA ALA A 139 1.41 -9.87 1.10
C ALA A 139 0.97 -9.42 2.51
N LEU A 140 -0.33 -9.18 2.72
CA LEU A 140 -0.85 -8.87 4.06
C LEU A 140 -0.66 -10.06 5.00
N HIS A 141 -0.95 -11.29 4.57
CA HIS A 141 -0.73 -12.46 5.41
C HIS A 141 0.73 -12.62 5.80
N GLU A 142 1.67 -12.42 4.87
CA GLU A 142 3.10 -12.46 5.15
C GLU A 142 3.50 -11.47 6.25
N GLU A 143 2.99 -10.24 6.16
CA GLU A 143 3.24 -9.19 7.16
C GLU A 143 2.62 -9.47 8.54
N LEU A 144 1.67 -10.40 8.63
CA LEU A 144 1.06 -10.82 9.90
C LEU A 144 1.76 -12.03 10.54
N ILE A 145 2.64 -12.73 9.81
CA ILE A 145 3.31 -13.93 10.34
C ILE A 145 4.19 -13.56 11.54
N GLY A 146 3.93 -14.20 12.68
CA GLY A 146 4.71 -13.99 13.91
C GLY A 146 4.36 -12.71 14.67
N GLU A 147 3.43 -11.89 14.15
CA GLU A 147 3.01 -10.64 14.77
C GLU A 147 1.84 -10.83 15.75
N ARG A 148 1.59 -9.80 16.56
CA ARG A 148 0.44 -9.75 17.49
C ARG A 148 -0.49 -8.60 17.08
N PRO A 149 -1.38 -8.82 16.08
CA PRO A 149 -2.23 -7.78 15.54
C PRO A 149 -3.31 -7.34 16.53
N VAL A 150 -3.54 -6.03 16.62
CA VAL A 150 -4.69 -5.42 17.29
C VAL A 150 -5.32 -4.38 16.38
N ALA A 151 -6.59 -4.58 16.05
CA ALA A 151 -7.35 -3.65 15.24
C ALA A 151 -8.10 -2.63 16.10
N ILE A 152 -8.02 -1.35 15.74
CA ILE A 152 -8.95 -0.33 16.22
C ILE A 152 -9.89 0.02 15.08
N MET A 153 -11.17 -0.29 15.28
CA MET A 153 -12.25 0.01 14.33
C MET A 153 -12.89 1.35 14.68
N GLY A 154 -13.22 2.15 13.67
CA GLY A 154 -13.89 3.44 13.87
C GLY A 154 -14.22 4.15 12.56
N GLY A 155 -15.14 5.11 12.62
CA GLY A 155 -15.59 5.85 11.44
C GLY A 155 -14.69 7.03 11.06
N HIS A 156 -14.87 7.51 9.82
CA HIS A 156 -14.15 8.64 9.23
C HIS A 156 -14.56 10.02 9.79
N GLY A 157 -15.67 10.12 10.52
CA GLY A 157 -16.23 11.40 10.97
C GLY A 157 -15.64 12.00 12.25
N VAL A 158 -14.60 11.40 12.83
CA VAL A 158 -13.88 11.98 13.97
C VAL A 158 -12.84 12.96 13.44
N GLU A 159 -12.92 14.23 13.83
CA GLU A 159 -11.96 15.25 13.38
C GLU A 159 -10.63 15.15 14.14
N ARG A 160 -9.53 15.56 13.50
CA ARG A 160 -8.17 15.52 14.06
C ARG A 160 -8.01 16.35 15.34
N ALA A 161 -8.81 17.41 15.50
CA ALA A 161 -8.84 18.26 16.69
C ALA A 161 -9.75 17.73 17.82
N ASP A 162 -10.51 16.65 17.58
CA ASP A 162 -11.42 16.08 18.58
C ASP A 162 -10.67 15.27 19.64
N GLU A 163 -11.07 15.37 20.91
CA GLU A 163 -10.44 14.62 22.01
C GLU A 163 -10.54 13.09 21.81
N ARG A 164 -11.55 12.61 21.07
CA ARG A 164 -11.68 11.20 20.68
C ARG A 164 -10.54 10.77 19.76
N TYR A 165 -10.10 11.64 18.84
CA TYR A 165 -8.93 11.39 17.99
C TYR A 165 -7.68 11.24 18.86
N ALA A 166 -7.44 12.20 19.76
CA ALA A 166 -6.31 12.18 20.68
C ALA A 166 -6.33 10.92 21.58
N SER A 167 -7.51 10.51 22.03
CA SER A 167 -7.69 9.29 22.85
C SER A 167 -7.32 8.03 22.08
N VAL A 168 -7.77 7.87 20.83
CA VAL A 168 -7.39 6.75 19.97
C VAL A 168 -5.89 6.74 19.71
N ALA A 169 -5.30 7.91 19.41
CA ALA A 169 -3.86 8.04 19.21
C ALA A 169 -3.06 7.60 20.45
N ARG A 170 -3.48 7.99 21.66
CA ARG A 170 -2.83 7.56 22.91
C ARG A 170 -2.95 6.04 23.13
N ILE A 171 -4.10 5.44 22.82
CA ILE A 171 -4.32 3.99 22.91
C ILE A 171 -3.39 3.24 21.96
N ALA A 172 -3.42 3.59 20.66
CA ALA A 172 -2.60 2.94 19.64
C ALA A 172 -1.11 3.08 19.95
N ARG A 173 -0.68 4.28 20.39
CA ARG A 173 0.70 4.55 20.83
C ARG A 173 1.15 3.62 21.94
N ARG A 174 0.32 3.43 22.96
CA ARG A 174 0.63 2.56 24.11
C ARG A 174 0.70 1.09 23.70
N LEU A 175 -0.23 0.64 22.87
CA LEU A 175 -0.28 -0.73 22.37
C LEU A 175 0.92 -1.04 21.48
N ALA A 176 1.28 -0.13 20.56
CA ALA A 176 2.45 -0.27 19.72
C ALA A 176 3.75 -0.38 20.56
N ARG A 177 3.90 0.46 21.59
CA ARG A 177 5.03 0.37 22.55
C ARG A 177 5.08 -0.94 23.34
N SER A 178 3.97 -1.65 23.46
CA SER A 178 3.93 -2.98 24.08
C SER A 178 4.29 -4.13 23.11
N GLY A 179 4.69 -3.80 21.88
CA GLY A 179 5.09 -4.76 20.85
C GLY A 179 3.89 -5.40 20.15
N LEU A 180 2.82 -4.65 19.94
CA LEU A 180 1.65 -5.08 19.16
C LEU A 180 1.69 -4.38 17.79
N LEU A 181 1.33 -5.13 16.75
CA LEU A 181 1.11 -4.58 15.42
C LEU A 181 -0.28 -3.95 15.38
N MET A 182 -0.38 -2.67 15.06
CA MET A 182 -1.68 -2.00 15.01
C MET A 182 -2.31 -2.08 13.62
N LEU A 183 -3.61 -2.36 13.56
CA LEU A 183 -4.37 -2.35 12.31
C LEU A 183 -5.55 -1.40 12.39
N SER A 184 -5.95 -0.87 11.25
CA SER A 184 -7.23 -0.17 11.09
C SER A 184 -7.63 -0.14 9.61
N GLY A 185 -8.84 0.32 9.31
CA GLY A 185 -9.33 0.45 7.93
C GLY A 185 -8.60 1.49 7.09
N GLY A 186 -7.58 2.18 7.63
CA GLY A 186 -6.68 3.04 6.86
C GLY A 186 -7.26 4.36 6.35
N GLY A 187 -8.56 4.62 6.56
CA GLY A 187 -9.20 5.88 6.19
C GLY A 187 -9.01 7.01 7.23
N PRO A 188 -9.80 8.10 7.10
CA PRO A 188 -9.74 9.25 8.01
C PRO A 188 -10.24 8.96 9.43
N GLY A 189 -10.11 9.97 10.30
CA GLY A 189 -10.71 9.99 11.63
C GLY A 189 -10.12 8.97 12.59
N ALA A 190 -10.96 8.14 13.22
CA ALA A 190 -10.46 7.19 14.23
C ALA A 190 -9.48 6.15 13.65
N MET A 191 -9.65 5.81 12.37
CA MET A 191 -8.70 4.96 11.66
C MET A 191 -7.35 5.67 11.52
N GLU A 192 -7.37 6.94 11.13
CA GLU A 192 -6.14 7.74 11.04
C GLU A 192 -5.46 7.96 12.38
N ALA A 193 -6.23 8.26 13.44
CA ALA A 193 -5.72 8.41 14.79
C ALA A 193 -4.93 7.19 15.26
N THR A 194 -5.32 5.99 14.81
CA THR A 194 -4.62 4.74 15.15
C THR A 194 -3.20 4.76 14.60
N HIS A 195 -3.06 5.03 13.30
CA HIS A 195 -1.76 5.08 12.62
C HIS A 195 -0.91 6.26 13.09
N PHE A 196 -1.52 7.44 13.27
CA PHE A 196 -0.85 8.60 13.86
C PHE A 196 -0.31 8.29 15.27
N GLY A 197 -1.08 7.59 16.10
CA GLY A 197 -0.63 7.14 17.42
C GLY A 197 0.60 6.23 17.35
N VAL A 198 0.64 5.29 16.39
CA VAL A 198 1.80 4.44 16.15
C VAL A 198 3.00 5.25 15.64
N TRP A 199 2.80 6.18 14.72
CA TRP A 199 3.85 7.09 14.27
C TRP A 199 4.48 7.84 15.45
N MET A 200 3.63 8.43 16.31
CA MET A 200 4.07 9.17 17.49
C MET A 200 4.61 8.29 18.62
N ALA A 201 4.54 6.96 18.52
CA ALA A 201 5.17 6.05 19.48
C ALA A 201 6.69 6.13 19.51
N HIS A 202 7.30 6.59 18.40
CA HIS A 202 8.73 6.78 18.24
C HIS A 202 9.30 7.99 19.01
N PHE A 203 8.43 8.90 19.47
CA PHE A 203 8.81 10.15 20.11
C PHE A 203 8.35 10.21 21.55
N ASP A 204 8.93 11.08 22.36
CA ASP A 204 8.60 11.23 23.78
C ASP A 204 7.14 11.68 24.03
N ASP A 205 6.64 11.46 25.25
CA ASP A 205 5.23 11.73 25.60
C ASP A 205 4.83 13.20 25.42
N GLY A 206 5.78 14.13 25.56
CA GLY A 206 5.57 15.56 25.35
C GLY A 206 5.30 15.96 23.90
N GLU A 207 5.70 15.13 22.93
CA GLU A 207 5.63 15.48 21.50
C GLU A 207 4.23 15.25 20.89
N LEU A 208 3.42 14.38 21.50
CA LEU A 208 2.10 14.02 20.97
C LEU A 208 1.17 15.25 20.88
N GLY A 209 1.18 16.11 21.89
CA GLY A 209 0.36 17.33 21.89
C GLY A 209 0.77 18.29 20.78
N ALA A 210 2.08 18.51 20.62
CA ALA A 210 2.60 19.39 19.57
C ALA A 210 2.29 18.86 18.16
N ALA A 211 2.31 17.54 17.95
CA ALA A 211 1.95 16.93 16.68
C ALA A 211 0.44 17.03 16.40
N LEU A 212 -0.41 16.82 17.41
CA LEU A 212 -1.86 17.03 17.30
C LEU A 212 -2.19 18.49 16.96
N ASP A 213 -1.49 19.46 17.56
CA ASP A 213 -1.66 20.89 17.29
C ASP A 213 -1.29 21.27 15.85
N VAL A 214 -0.38 20.55 15.20
CA VAL A 214 -0.06 20.74 13.77
C VAL A 214 -1.16 20.08 12.93
N LEU A 215 -1.52 18.85 13.26
CA LEU A 215 -2.43 18.02 12.46
C LEU A 215 -3.87 18.55 12.45
N GLY A 216 -4.36 19.03 13.58
CA GLY A 216 -5.76 19.43 13.80
C GLY A 216 -6.13 20.85 13.33
N ARG A 217 -5.22 21.62 12.75
CA ARG A 217 -5.54 22.97 12.24
C ARG A 217 -6.33 22.86 10.95
N ARG A 218 -7.56 23.37 10.91
CA ARG A 218 -8.39 23.36 9.69
C ARG A 218 -8.52 24.76 9.08
N PRO A 219 -8.74 24.86 7.76
CA PRO A 219 -9.12 26.11 7.11
C PRO A 219 -10.42 26.68 7.69
N PRO A 220 -10.56 28.02 7.82
CA PRO A 220 -11.80 28.63 8.26
C PRO A 220 -12.98 28.29 7.34
N GLY A 221 -14.11 27.87 7.92
CA GLY A 221 -15.34 27.56 7.19
C GLY A 221 -15.40 26.16 6.57
N ALA A 222 -14.43 25.30 6.86
CA ALA A 222 -14.44 23.91 6.39
C ALA A 222 -15.61 23.09 6.98
N PRO A 223 -16.29 22.21 6.21
CA PRO A 223 -17.42 21.43 6.72
C PRO A 223 -17.02 20.46 7.83
N ALA A 224 -17.84 20.34 8.87
CA ALA A 224 -17.58 19.43 9.98
C ALA A 224 -17.64 17.96 9.52
N GLY A 225 -16.71 17.13 10.00
CA GLY A 225 -16.68 15.69 9.71
C GLY A 225 -16.23 15.30 8.29
N GLU A 226 -15.82 16.28 7.47
CA GLU A 226 -15.34 16.10 6.09
C GLU A 226 -13.89 16.59 5.94
N GLU A 227 -13.09 16.49 6.99
CA GLU A 227 -11.71 17.01 7.02
C GLU A 227 -10.79 16.44 5.91
N TYR A 228 -11.08 15.24 5.42
CA TYR A 228 -10.38 14.62 4.28
C TYR A 228 -10.64 15.34 2.94
N THR A 229 -11.61 16.25 2.89
CA THR A 229 -11.91 17.10 1.72
C THR A 229 -11.22 18.46 1.79
N ASP A 230 -10.63 18.81 2.93
CA ASP A 230 -9.91 20.08 3.07
C ASP A 230 -8.72 20.09 2.10
N PRO A 231 -8.48 21.15 1.30
CA PRO A 231 -7.39 21.16 0.34
C PRO A 231 -6.00 20.88 0.93
N ASP A 232 -5.81 21.20 2.22
CA ASP A 232 -4.56 21.08 2.96
C ASP A 232 -4.49 19.84 3.87
N TRP A 233 -5.46 18.90 3.77
CA TRP A 233 -5.55 17.76 4.68
C TRP A 233 -4.27 16.90 4.65
N LEU A 234 -3.70 16.72 3.46
CA LEU A 234 -2.50 15.93 3.22
C LEU A 234 -1.24 16.72 3.61
N ASP A 235 -1.18 18.01 3.29
CA ASP A 235 -0.12 18.93 3.68
C ASP A 235 0.12 18.91 5.19
N ARG A 236 -0.96 18.91 5.98
CA ARG A 236 -0.89 18.84 7.45
C ARG A 236 -0.33 17.51 7.94
N ALA A 237 -0.67 16.40 7.29
CA ALA A 237 -0.12 15.09 7.63
C ALA A 237 1.38 15.01 7.29
N PHE A 238 1.77 15.52 6.12
CA PHE A 238 3.18 15.55 5.70
C PHE A 238 4.02 16.53 6.52
N ALA A 239 3.45 17.66 6.97
CA ALA A 239 4.12 18.57 7.90
C ALA A 239 4.45 17.91 9.24
N VAL A 240 3.58 17.01 9.74
CA VAL A 240 3.91 16.17 10.90
C VAL A 240 5.04 15.21 10.57
N ARG A 241 4.98 14.51 9.42
CA ARG A 241 6.04 13.56 9.03
C ARG A 241 7.40 14.23 8.85
N GLU A 242 7.44 15.45 8.34
CA GLU A 242 8.66 16.24 8.16
C GLU A 242 9.25 16.67 9.52
N ARG A 243 8.40 17.13 10.44
CA ARG A 243 8.83 17.57 11.77
C ARG A 243 9.18 16.41 12.72
N TRP A 244 8.53 15.27 12.56
CA TRP A 244 8.74 14.04 13.33
C TRP A 244 9.09 12.87 12.39
N PRO A 245 10.30 12.84 11.81
CA PRO A 245 10.68 11.84 10.82
C PRO A 245 10.95 10.47 11.46
N VAL A 246 10.45 9.42 10.83
CA VAL A 246 10.69 8.02 11.22
C VAL A 246 11.27 7.27 10.03
N PRO A 247 12.58 7.39 9.76
CA PRO A 247 13.20 6.75 8.59
C PRO A 247 13.22 5.22 8.71
N GLU A 248 13.34 4.70 9.94
CA GLU A 248 13.32 3.27 10.24
C GLU A 248 12.29 3.00 11.35
N PRO A 249 11.05 2.61 10.98
CA PRO A 249 9.97 2.45 11.94
C PRO A 249 10.18 1.21 12.82
N ARG A 250 10.37 1.42 14.12
CA ARG A 250 10.38 0.36 15.14
C ARG A 250 8.97 -0.12 15.47
N PHE A 251 8.01 0.79 15.47
CA PHE A 251 6.61 0.52 15.72
C PHE A 251 5.85 0.53 14.40
N ARG A 252 5.08 -0.53 14.14
CA ARG A 252 4.43 -0.75 12.85
C ARG A 252 2.93 -0.69 12.95
N SER A 253 2.30 -0.24 11.87
CA SER A 253 0.86 -0.35 11.67
C SER A 253 0.52 -0.57 10.20
N ILE A 254 -0.58 -1.30 9.96
CA ILE A 254 -1.06 -1.61 8.61
C ILE A 254 -2.45 -1.03 8.42
N GLY A 255 -2.61 -0.14 7.45
CA GLY A 255 -3.90 0.41 7.05
C GLY A 255 -4.54 -0.43 5.93
N ILE A 256 -5.86 -0.63 5.99
CA ILE A 256 -6.59 -1.45 5.00
C ILE A 256 -7.69 -0.63 4.27
N PRO A 257 -7.32 0.43 3.51
CA PRO A 257 -8.29 1.26 2.80
C PRO A 257 -8.75 0.60 1.49
N THR A 258 -9.76 1.20 0.83
CA THR A 258 -10.20 0.76 -0.49
C THR A 258 -10.42 1.91 -1.46
N TRP A 259 -10.15 1.69 -2.75
CA TRP A 259 -10.57 2.63 -3.82
C TRP A 259 -12.09 2.63 -4.05
N MET A 260 -12.83 1.65 -3.50
CA MET A 260 -14.28 1.60 -3.63
C MET A 260 -14.97 2.83 -3.01
N TYR A 261 -14.39 3.36 -1.93
CA TYR A 261 -14.86 4.56 -1.26
C TYR A 261 -13.94 5.72 -1.67
N GLY A 262 -14.43 6.59 -2.57
CA GLY A 262 -13.68 7.77 -3.01
C GLY A 262 -13.37 8.80 -1.90
N HIS A 263 -13.81 8.54 -0.68
CA HIS A 263 -13.61 9.35 0.52
C HIS A 263 -12.73 8.64 1.58
N GLU A 264 -12.11 7.51 1.24
CA GLU A 264 -11.09 6.84 2.08
C GLU A 264 -9.70 7.01 1.44
N PRO A 265 -9.08 8.21 1.54
CA PRO A 265 -7.70 8.35 1.14
C PRO A 265 -6.81 7.46 2.00
N PRO A 266 -5.64 7.02 1.48
CA PRO A 266 -4.74 6.17 2.23
C PRO A 266 -4.17 6.91 3.45
N ASN A 267 -3.72 6.15 4.43
CA ASN A 267 -3.22 6.75 5.65
C ASN A 267 -1.77 7.21 5.53
N ALA A 268 -1.51 8.51 5.70
CA ALA A 268 -0.15 9.03 5.66
C ALA A 268 0.76 8.53 6.81
N PHE A 269 0.22 8.04 7.92
CA PHE A 269 1.01 7.59 9.08
C PHE A 269 1.15 6.06 9.18
N ALA A 270 0.43 5.31 8.35
CA ALA A 270 0.57 3.85 8.32
C ALA A 270 1.97 3.47 7.83
N THR A 271 2.49 2.35 8.32
CA THR A 271 3.81 1.86 7.92
C THR A 271 3.72 1.07 6.62
N LEU A 272 2.62 0.31 6.46
CA LEU A 272 2.24 -0.36 5.23
C LEU A 272 0.74 -0.21 5.00
N ILE A 273 0.31 -0.38 3.76
CA ILE A 273 -1.07 -0.16 3.33
C ILE A 273 -1.51 -1.30 2.42
N ALA A 274 -2.46 -2.10 2.90
CA ALA A 274 -3.17 -3.10 2.12
C ALA A 274 -4.38 -2.46 1.43
N LYS A 275 -4.13 -1.76 0.32
CA LYS A 275 -5.17 -1.02 -0.40
C LYS A 275 -5.86 -1.94 -1.42
N TYR A 276 -7.18 -2.05 -1.35
CA TYR A 276 -7.96 -2.97 -2.19
C TYR A 276 -8.88 -2.24 -3.19
N PHE A 277 -9.16 -2.88 -4.33
CA PHE A 277 -10.27 -2.49 -5.20
C PHE A 277 -11.63 -2.92 -4.65
N ALA A 278 -11.72 -4.12 -4.07
CA ALA A 278 -12.95 -4.65 -3.49
C ALA A 278 -13.06 -4.35 -1.99
N ASN A 279 -14.25 -3.94 -1.54
CA ASN A 279 -14.52 -3.80 -0.11
C ASN A 279 -14.82 -5.14 0.59
N SER A 280 -15.37 -6.13 -0.12
CA SER A 280 -15.80 -7.39 0.52
C SER A 280 -14.65 -8.12 1.22
N VAL A 281 -13.46 -8.09 0.61
CA VAL A 281 -12.24 -8.72 1.18
C VAL A 281 -11.82 -8.03 2.48
N ARG A 282 -12.04 -6.71 2.61
CA ARG A 282 -11.76 -5.94 3.82
C ARG A 282 -12.68 -6.33 4.99
N GLU A 283 -13.96 -6.54 4.71
CA GLU A 283 -14.98 -6.77 5.74
C GLU A 283 -14.99 -8.21 6.27
N GLU A 284 -14.46 -9.17 5.51
CA GLU A 284 -14.45 -10.58 5.89
C GLU A 284 -13.35 -10.92 6.92
N GLY A 285 -12.29 -10.12 7.00
CA GLY A 285 -11.22 -10.22 7.99
C GLY A 285 -10.15 -11.26 7.67
#